data_AF-A0A6M0CBB6-F1
#
_entry.id   AF-A0A6M0CBB6-F1
#
_cell.length_a   1.000
_cell.length_b   1.000
_cell.length_c   1.000
_cell.angle_alpha   90.00
_cell.angle_beta   90.00
_cell.angle_gamma   90.00
#
_symmetry.space_group_name_H-M   'P 1'
#
loop_
_entity.id
_entity.type
_entity.pdbx_description
1 polymer ?
#
loop_
_entity_poly.entity_id
_entity_poly.type
_entity_poly.pdbx_seq_one_letter_code
_entity_poly.pdbx_strand_id
1 'polypeptide(L)'
;MLGGKPNPLYEMWESTLLHAKARDAKKELPEEIYNKFYKFAFVRNPWDWQVSYYHFILKQPTHIRYKMVKSMSGFEEYLEWVINTKNPFAKGATKLQKDMIADKEGKIMVDFVGRYETLVKDFESVCKLLNINAFLPHFNSSGSRDYRLFYNERTKKLVAENFQEDIDLFGYTFEGDR
;
A
#
# COMPACT_ATOMS: atom_id res chain seq x y z
N MET A 1 -14.18 13.48 -11.67
CA MET A 1 -14.66 14.51 -12.62
C MET A 1 -14.51 15.87 -11.94
N LEU A 2 -13.81 16.83 -12.55
CA LEU A 2 -13.78 18.22 -12.07
C LEU A 2 -14.82 18.98 -12.91
N GLY A 3 -15.91 19.44 -12.29
CA GLY A 3 -16.97 20.16 -13.00
C GLY A 3 -17.67 19.35 -14.10
N GLY A 4 -17.85 18.03 -13.90
CA GLY A 4 -18.56 17.18 -14.88
C GLY A 4 -17.74 16.76 -16.11
N LYS A 5 -16.44 17.06 -16.16
CA LYS A 5 -15.50 16.52 -17.16
C LYS A 5 -14.49 15.58 -16.51
N PRO A 6 -14.02 14.52 -17.21
CA PRO A 6 -12.92 13.69 -16.75
C PRO A 6 -11.73 14.59 -16.45
N ASN A 7 -10.94 14.25 -15.42
CA ASN A 7 -9.67 14.94 -15.19
C ASN A 7 -8.89 14.85 -16.53
N PRO A 8 -8.38 15.96 -17.10
CA PRO A 8 -7.60 15.90 -18.35
C PRO A 8 -6.41 14.96 -18.26
N LEU A 9 -5.94 14.65 -17.04
CA LEU A 9 -4.88 13.70 -16.76
C LEU A 9 -5.38 12.26 -16.55
N TYR A 10 -6.68 11.99 -16.65
CA TYR A 10 -7.28 10.68 -16.35
C TYR A 10 -6.76 9.57 -17.27
N GLU A 11 -6.72 9.82 -18.58
CA GLU A 11 -6.18 8.86 -19.55
C GLU A 11 -4.68 8.61 -19.35
N MET A 12 -3.92 9.66 -19.01
CA MET A 12 -2.51 9.55 -18.64
C MET A 12 -2.33 8.71 -17.36
N TRP A 13 -3.22 8.87 -16.38
CA TRP A 13 -3.18 8.11 -15.13
C TRP A 13 -3.49 6.63 -15.36
N GLU A 14 -4.50 6.33 -16.17
CA GLU A 14 -4.94 4.97 -16.48
C GLU A 14 -3.91 4.19 -17.30
N SER A 15 -3.23 4.85 -18.24
CA SER A 15 -2.26 4.23 -19.15
C SER A 15 -0.81 4.21 -18.63
N THR A 16 -0.40 5.25 -17.89
CA THR A 16 1.04 5.53 -17.63
C THR A 16 1.41 5.55 -16.15
N LEU A 17 0.47 5.86 -15.25
CA LEU A 17 0.75 6.04 -13.82
C LEU A 17 0.13 4.99 -12.89
N LEU A 18 -0.28 3.84 -13.42
CA LEU A 18 -0.74 2.73 -12.58
C LEU A 18 0.38 2.32 -11.61
N HIS A 19 0.16 2.55 -10.32
CA HIS A 19 1.16 2.40 -9.25
C HIS A 19 2.42 3.28 -9.43
N ALA A 20 2.28 4.49 -9.98
CA ALA A 20 3.37 5.46 -9.99
C ALA A 20 3.78 5.84 -8.56
N LYS A 21 5.10 5.96 -8.35
CA LYS A 21 5.65 6.53 -7.12
C LYS A 21 5.48 8.04 -7.15
N ALA A 22 5.39 8.69 -5.99
CA ALA A 22 5.29 10.14 -5.87
C ALA A 22 6.41 10.88 -6.64
N ARG A 23 7.63 10.36 -6.58
CA ARG A 23 8.79 10.88 -7.33
C ARG A 23 8.64 10.77 -8.85
N ASP A 24 7.93 9.76 -9.34
CA ASP A 24 7.72 9.56 -10.77
C ASP A 24 6.59 10.49 -11.23
N ALA A 25 5.51 10.60 -10.46
CA ALA A 25 4.47 11.60 -10.70
C ALA A 25 5.01 13.04 -10.71
N LYS A 26 5.97 13.38 -9.84
CA LYS A 26 6.62 14.69 -9.82
C LYS A 26 7.43 14.98 -11.09
N LYS A 27 8.00 13.95 -11.74
CA LYS A 27 8.78 14.12 -12.98
C LYS A 27 7.90 14.29 -14.20
N GLU A 28 6.76 13.59 -14.22
CA GLU A 28 5.83 13.60 -15.37
C GLU A 28 4.93 14.85 -15.40
N LEU A 29 4.75 15.53 -14.27
CA LEU A 29 3.87 16.69 -14.14
C LEU A 29 4.66 18.01 -14.11
N PRO A 30 4.15 19.08 -14.76
CA PRO A 30 4.69 20.42 -14.56
C PRO A 30 4.69 20.82 -13.08
N GLU A 31 5.76 21.46 -12.62
CA GLU A 31 5.98 21.76 -11.21
C GLU A 31 4.85 22.61 -10.62
N GLU A 32 4.38 23.61 -11.36
CA GLU A 32 3.28 24.49 -10.95
C GLU A 32 1.94 23.76 -10.80
N ILE A 33 1.77 22.61 -11.47
CA ILE A 33 0.59 21.77 -11.36
C ILE A 33 0.76 20.79 -10.20
N TYR A 34 1.90 20.10 -10.12
CA TYR A 34 2.21 19.17 -9.03
C TYR A 34 2.08 19.83 -7.66
N ASN A 35 2.59 21.04 -7.51
CA ASN A 35 2.56 21.80 -6.26
C ASN A 35 1.15 22.27 -5.86
N LYS A 36 0.18 22.30 -6.79
CA LYS A 36 -1.22 22.65 -6.50
C LYS A 36 -2.07 21.46 -6.03
N PHE A 37 -1.62 20.23 -6.27
CA PHE A 37 -2.36 19.06 -5.79
C PHE A 37 -2.18 18.85 -4.30
N TYR A 38 -3.26 18.48 -3.63
CA TYR A 38 -3.17 17.82 -2.34
C TYR A 38 -2.95 16.32 -2.59
N LYS A 39 -1.87 15.77 -2.02
CA LYS A 39 -1.42 14.40 -2.24
C LYS A 39 -1.55 13.64 -0.95
N PHE A 40 -2.15 12.46 -0.99
CA PHE A 40 -2.28 11.62 0.18
C PHE A 40 -2.05 10.16 -0.18
N ALA A 41 -1.69 9.37 0.82
CA ALA A 41 -1.53 7.93 0.70
C ALA A 41 -2.07 7.24 1.96
N PHE A 42 -2.33 5.95 1.84
CA PHE A 42 -2.63 5.10 2.99
C PHE A 42 -1.58 4.01 3.08
N VAL A 43 -1.03 3.82 4.27
CA VAL A 43 -0.12 2.72 4.60
C VAL A 43 -0.83 1.71 5.49
N ARG A 44 -0.31 0.49 5.54
CA ARG A 44 -0.83 -0.58 6.38
C ARG A 44 0.29 -1.15 7.24
N ASN A 45 -0.06 -1.66 8.41
CA ASN A 45 0.85 -2.43 9.24
C ASN A 45 1.57 -3.50 8.40
N PRO A 46 2.92 -3.54 8.38
CA PRO A 46 3.66 -4.46 7.51
C PRO A 46 3.36 -5.95 7.74
N TRP A 47 3.07 -6.36 8.97
CA TRP A 47 2.68 -7.75 9.27
C TRP A 47 1.30 -8.08 8.70
N ASP A 48 0.32 -7.20 8.93
CA ASP A 48 -1.02 -7.37 8.36
C ASP A 48 -1.00 -7.30 6.82
N TRP A 49 -0.16 -6.44 6.25
CA TRP A 49 -0.01 -6.31 4.81
C TRP A 49 0.49 -7.61 4.15
N GLN A 50 1.45 -8.33 4.74
CA GLN A 50 1.91 -9.61 4.19
C GLN A 50 0.79 -10.66 4.17
N VAL A 51 0.04 -10.78 5.27
CA VAL A 51 -1.08 -11.73 5.37
C VAL A 51 -2.18 -11.37 4.38
N SER A 52 -2.50 -10.08 4.24
CA SER A 52 -3.48 -9.60 3.26
C SER A 52 -3.05 -9.93 1.84
N TYR A 53 -1.79 -9.68 1.47
CA TYR A 53 -1.33 -9.93 0.12
C TYR A 53 -1.26 -11.43 -0.21
N TYR A 54 -0.86 -12.27 0.75
CA TYR A 54 -0.95 -13.73 0.63
C TYR A 54 -2.36 -14.20 0.25
N HIS A 55 -3.37 -13.76 1.02
CA HIS A 55 -4.76 -14.14 0.76
C HIS A 55 -5.32 -13.50 -0.50
N PHE A 56 -4.91 -12.28 -0.84
CA PHE A 56 -5.29 -11.64 -2.11
C PHE A 56 -4.85 -12.50 -3.30
N ILE A 57 -3.60 -12.96 -3.30
CA ILE A 57 -3.10 -13.86 -4.35
C ILE A 57 -3.96 -15.12 -4.41
N LEU A 58 -4.20 -15.78 -3.27
CA LEU A 58 -4.97 -17.03 -3.21
C LEU A 58 -6.45 -16.88 -3.58
N LYS A 59 -7.03 -15.69 -3.46
CA LYS A 59 -8.40 -15.38 -3.88
C LYS A 59 -8.53 -15.06 -5.37
N GLN A 60 -7.43 -14.82 -6.06
CA GLN A 60 -7.41 -14.37 -7.46
C GLN A 60 -6.73 -15.42 -8.35
N PRO A 61 -7.49 -16.42 -8.88
CA PRO A 61 -6.92 -17.47 -9.73
C PRO A 61 -6.18 -16.96 -10.98
N THR A 62 -6.51 -15.76 -11.44
CA THR A 62 -5.88 -15.07 -12.57
C THR A 62 -4.60 -14.32 -12.19
N HIS A 63 -4.28 -14.21 -10.89
CA HIS A 63 -3.07 -13.56 -10.44
C HIS A 63 -1.84 -14.35 -10.89
N ILE A 64 -0.83 -13.66 -11.43
CA ILE A 64 0.38 -14.29 -12.03
C ILE A 64 1.11 -15.24 -11.07
N ARG A 65 1.03 -14.97 -9.76
CA ARG A 65 1.66 -15.79 -8.70
C ARG A 65 0.72 -16.82 -8.07
N TYR A 66 -0.53 -16.94 -8.51
CA TYR A 66 -1.53 -17.81 -7.90
C TYR A 66 -1.05 -19.26 -7.79
N LYS A 67 -0.63 -19.86 -8.91
CA LYS A 67 -0.22 -21.28 -8.94
C LYS A 67 0.96 -21.57 -8.01
N MET A 68 1.95 -20.68 -7.99
CA MET A 68 3.14 -20.79 -7.16
C MET A 68 2.82 -20.62 -5.67
N VAL A 69 2.05 -19.61 -5.29
CA VAL A 69 1.68 -19.40 -3.87
C VAL A 69 0.73 -20.49 -3.38
N LYS A 70 -0.15 -21.00 -4.24
CA LYS A 70 -1.04 -22.12 -3.91
C LYS A 70 -0.30 -23.45 -3.71
N SER A 71 0.86 -23.64 -4.33
CA SER A 71 1.67 -24.85 -4.15
C SER A 71 2.55 -24.82 -2.90
N MET A 72 2.68 -23.68 -2.23
CA MET A 72 3.42 -23.56 -0.98
C MET A 72 2.64 -24.22 0.17
N SER A 73 3.39 -24.70 1.17
CA SER A 73 2.86 -25.34 2.39
C SER A 73 2.03 -24.41 3.27
N GLY A 74 2.22 -23.09 3.16
CA GLY A 74 1.45 -22.12 3.93
C GLY A 74 2.03 -20.71 3.89
N PHE A 75 1.59 -19.88 4.84
CA PHE A 75 2.00 -18.47 4.95
C PHE A 75 3.50 -18.31 5.25
N GLU A 76 4.08 -19.20 6.05
CA GLU A 76 5.50 -19.11 6.42
C GLU A 76 6.43 -19.26 5.21
N GLU A 77 6.21 -20.30 4.39
CA GLU A 77 6.98 -20.51 3.15
C GLU A 77 6.77 -19.36 2.15
N TYR A 78 5.55 -18.85 2.05
CA TYR A 78 5.26 -17.65 1.27
C TYR A 78 6.07 -16.43 1.74
N LEU A 79 6.14 -16.20 3.05
CA LEU A 79 6.86 -15.06 3.61
C LEU A 79 8.37 -15.18 3.39
N GLU A 80 8.94 -16.37 3.57
CA GLU A 80 10.33 -16.65 3.23
C GLU A 80 10.62 -16.37 1.76
N TRP A 81 9.72 -16.79 0.87
CA TRP A 81 9.83 -16.48 -0.56
C TRP A 81 9.77 -14.97 -0.83
N VAL A 82 8.87 -14.22 -0.18
CA VAL A 82 8.80 -12.76 -0.30
C VAL A 82 10.14 -12.12 0.11
N ILE A 83 10.72 -12.55 1.22
CA ILE A 83 11.96 -11.97 1.74
C ILE A 83 13.15 -12.23 0.82
N ASN A 84 13.26 -13.46 0.32
CA ASN A 84 14.40 -13.91 -0.47
C ASN A 84 14.29 -13.57 -1.97
N THR A 85 13.14 -13.08 -2.42
CA THR A 85 12.93 -12.71 -3.82
C THR A 85 13.13 -11.20 -4.00
N LYS A 86 13.94 -10.82 -5.00
CA LYS A 86 14.22 -9.41 -5.30
C LYS A 86 12.97 -8.59 -5.64
N ASN A 87 12.04 -9.18 -6.39
CA ASN A 87 10.79 -8.53 -6.84
C ASN A 87 9.58 -9.47 -6.59
N PRO A 88 9.14 -9.62 -5.33
CA PRO A 88 8.05 -10.53 -4.97
C PRO A 88 6.67 -9.92 -5.24
N PHE A 89 6.59 -8.62 -5.51
CA PHE A 89 5.34 -7.92 -5.81
C PHE A 89 5.15 -7.72 -7.33
N ALA A 90 3.90 -7.55 -7.76
CA ALA A 90 3.60 -7.31 -9.18
C ALA A 90 4.25 -6.00 -9.66
N LYS A 91 4.42 -5.82 -10.96
CA LYS A 91 5.01 -4.60 -11.53
C LYS A 91 4.26 -3.37 -10.99
N GLY A 92 5.01 -2.39 -10.47
CA GLY A 92 4.47 -1.17 -9.88
C GLY A 92 4.32 -1.21 -8.36
N ALA A 93 4.21 -2.38 -7.74
CA ALA A 93 4.25 -2.51 -6.28
C ALA A 93 5.70 -2.60 -5.77
N THR A 94 5.96 -1.98 -4.62
CA THR A 94 7.27 -1.96 -3.97
C THR A 94 7.32 -2.90 -2.78
N LYS A 95 8.54 -3.29 -2.37
CA LYS A 95 8.73 -4.06 -1.13
C LYS A 95 8.40 -3.22 0.09
N LEU A 96 8.83 -1.97 0.13
CA LEU A 96 8.54 -1.03 1.21
C LEU A 96 7.50 -0.01 0.73
N GLN A 97 6.51 0.30 1.55
CA GLN A 97 5.46 1.26 1.26
C GLN A 97 6.02 2.69 1.16
N LYS A 98 7.05 3.02 1.96
CA LYS A 98 7.74 4.31 1.84
C LYS A 98 8.27 4.56 0.43
N ASP A 99 8.68 3.52 -0.29
CA ASP A 99 9.23 3.66 -1.65
C ASP A 99 8.21 4.14 -2.68
N MET A 100 6.92 4.14 -2.33
CA MET A 100 5.84 4.73 -3.13
C MET A 100 5.69 6.23 -2.89
N ILE A 101 6.04 6.72 -1.71
CA ILE A 101 5.65 8.06 -1.25
C ILE A 101 6.81 8.93 -0.79
N ALA A 102 8.03 8.39 -0.69
CA ALA A 102 9.23 9.12 -0.29
C ALA A 102 10.16 9.41 -1.48
N ASP A 103 10.99 10.45 -1.33
CA ASP A 103 12.10 10.75 -2.24
C ASP A 103 13.31 9.83 -1.97
N LYS A 104 14.44 10.12 -2.62
CA LYS A 104 15.65 9.29 -2.49
C LYS A 104 16.32 9.45 -1.13
N GLU A 105 16.07 10.58 -0.47
CA GLU A 105 16.55 10.90 0.87
C GLU A 105 15.62 10.34 1.98
N GLY A 106 14.49 9.73 1.61
CA GLY A 106 13.52 9.15 2.54
C GLY A 106 12.51 10.15 3.10
N LYS A 107 12.46 11.37 2.56
CA LYS A 107 11.47 12.38 2.95
C LYS A 107 10.14 12.09 2.26
N ILE A 108 9.07 12.07 3.06
CA ILE A 108 7.69 11.92 2.57
C ILE A 108 7.33 13.07 1.62
N MET A 109 6.82 12.71 0.44
CA MET A 109 6.48 13.62 -0.66
C MET A 109 4.97 13.87 -0.80
N VAL A 110 4.17 13.33 0.13
CA VAL A 110 2.71 13.53 0.19
C VAL A 110 2.33 14.39 1.39
N ASP A 111 1.19 15.06 1.30
CA ASP A 111 0.69 16.01 2.29
C ASP A 111 0.00 15.30 3.48
N PHE A 112 -0.45 14.05 3.28
CA PHE A 112 -1.04 13.21 4.32
C PHE A 112 -0.76 11.73 4.12
N VAL A 113 -0.49 11.03 5.22
CA VAL A 113 -0.35 9.58 5.27
C VAL A 113 -1.35 9.04 6.28
N GLY A 114 -2.45 8.46 5.78
CA GLY A 114 -3.42 7.75 6.60
C GLY A 114 -3.03 6.30 6.82
N ARG A 115 -3.76 5.60 7.68
CA ARG A 115 -3.58 4.17 7.95
C ARG A 115 -4.74 3.35 7.43
N TYR A 116 -4.48 2.11 7.02
CA TYR A 116 -5.52 1.19 6.59
C TYR A 116 -6.42 0.76 7.77
N GLU A 117 -5.83 0.67 8.96
CA GLU A 117 -6.48 0.32 10.21
C GLU A 117 -7.55 1.35 10.61
N THR A 118 -7.34 2.62 10.23
CA THR A 118 -8.27 3.75 10.44
C THR A 118 -8.80 4.31 9.13
N LEU A 119 -8.83 3.49 8.06
CA LEU A 119 -9.06 3.93 6.68
C LEU A 119 -10.28 4.84 6.51
N VAL A 120 -11.43 4.46 7.09
CA VAL A 120 -12.66 5.25 6.98
C VAL A 120 -12.50 6.63 7.61
N LYS A 121 -11.98 6.69 8.84
CA LYS A 121 -11.76 7.94 9.59
C LYS A 121 -10.73 8.85 8.92
N ASP A 122 -9.64 8.26 8.43
CA ASP A 122 -8.58 9.03 7.77
C ASP A 122 -9.04 9.54 6.39
N PHE A 123 -9.81 8.74 5.67
CA PHE A 123 -10.45 9.18 4.43
C PHE A 123 -11.47 10.30 4.66
N GLU A 124 -12.30 10.20 5.68
CA GLU A 124 -13.22 11.28 6.08
C GLU A 124 -12.46 12.58 6.38
N SER A 125 -11.29 12.47 7.01
CA SER A 125 -10.42 13.62 7.30
C SER A 125 -9.90 14.27 6.00
N VAL A 126 -9.48 13.46 5.02
CA VAL A 126 -9.10 13.93 3.67
C VAL A 126 -10.29 14.59 2.96
N CYS A 127 -11.46 13.95 2.96
CA CYS A 127 -12.68 14.50 2.36
C CYS A 127 -13.06 15.85 2.96
N LYS A 128 -13.02 15.97 4.29
CA LYS A 128 -13.31 17.22 5.00
C LYS A 128 -12.33 18.33 4.61
N LEU A 129 -11.03 18.02 4.55
CA LEU A 129 -10.01 18.99 4.16
C LEU A 129 -10.21 19.48 2.72
N LEU A 130 -10.58 18.57 1.80
CA LEU A 130 -10.78 18.88 0.39
C LEU A 130 -12.18 19.42 0.06
N ASN A 131 -13.06 19.54 1.06
CA ASN A 131 -14.47 19.87 0.87
C ASN A 131 -15.17 18.95 -0.16
N ILE A 132 -14.88 17.65 -0.07
CA ILE A 132 -15.45 16.60 -0.93
C ILE A 132 -16.49 15.83 -0.11
N ASN A 133 -17.71 15.73 -0.63
CA ASN A 133 -18.72 14.84 -0.08
C ASN A 133 -18.64 13.46 -0.74
N ALA A 134 -17.89 12.55 -0.12
CA ALA A 134 -17.74 11.16 -0.55
C ALA A 134 -17.62 10.24 0.66
N PHE A 135 -17.95 8.97 0.47
CA PHE A 135 -17.76 7.92 1.46
C PHE A 135 -17.00 6.76 0.82
N LEU A 136 -16.32 5.95 1.64
CA LEU A 136 -15.65 4.74 1.17
C LEU A 136 -16.62 3.56 1.17
N PRO A 137 -17.03 3.05 0.00
CA PRO A 137 -17.79 1.81 -0.07
C PRO A 137 -16.91 0.61 0.33
N HIS A 138 -17.46 -0.27 1.17
CA HIS A 138 -16.74 -1.43 1.66
C HIS A 138 -16.88 -2.64 0.71
N PHE A 139 -16.11 -2.64 -0.39
CA PHE A 139 -16.20 -3.69 -1.43
C PHE A 139 -15.39 -4.96 -1.10
N ASN A 140 -14.24 -4.83 -0.45
CA ASN A 140 -13.36 -5.96 -0.13
C ASN A 140 -13.57 -6.42 1.32
N SER A 141 -14.73 -7.02 1.61
CA SER A 141 -14.96 -7.70 2.89
C SER A 141 -14.32 -9.08 2.87
N SER A 142 -13.01 -9.17 3.07
CA SER A 142 -12.45 -10.40 3.61
C SER A 142 -12.83 -10.46 5.08
N GLY A 143 -13.63 -11.45 5.50
CA GLY A 143 -13.97 -11.65 6.92
C GLY A 143 -12.72 -11.45 7.76
N SER A 144 -12.78 -10.50 8.71
CA SER A 144 -11.63 -10.05 9.49
C SER A 144 -10.91 -11.25 10.07
N ARG A 145 -9.77 -11.59 9.48
CA ARG A 145 -8.88 -12.61 10.02
C ARG A 145 -7.82 -11.84 10.76
N ASP A 146 -7.71 -12.13 12.04
CA ASP A 146 -6.62 -11.60 12.83
C ASP A 146 -5.29 -12.09 12.24
N TYR A 147 -4.54 -11.16 11.63
CA TYR A 147 -3.26 -11.48 10.99
C TYR A 147 -2.27 -12.09 11.99
N ARG A 148 -2.40 -11.78 13.29
CA ARG A 148 -1.51 -12.24 14.34
C ARG A 148 -1.48 -13.76 14.45
N LEU A 149 -2.58 -14.42 14.08
CA LEU A 149 -2.71 -15.88 14.09
C LEU A 149 -1.89 -16.59 12.99
N PHE A 150 -1.37 -15.86 12.01
CA PHE A 150 -0.53 -16.41 10.94
C PHE A 150 0.96 -16.41 11.30
N TYR A 151 1.33 -15.81 12.42
CA TYR A 151 2.71 -15.55 12.77
C TYR A 151 3.18 -16.39 13.95
N ASN A 152 4.35 -17.01 13.78
CA ASN A 152 5.16 -17.53 14.87
C ASN A 152 6.29 -16.53 15.19
N GLU A 153 7.02 -16.73 16.28
CA GLU A 153 8.07 -15.78 16.70
C GLU A 153 9.16 -15.56 15.64
N ARG A 154 9.48 -16.58 14.85
CA ARG A 154 10.45 -16.46 13.75
C ARG A 154 9.89 -15.57 12.64
N THR A 155 8.67 -15.80 12.16
CA THR A 155 8.09 -15.03 11.06
C THR A 155 7.77 -13.58 11.46
N LYS A 156 7.47 -13.32 12.75
CA LYS A 156 7.35 -11.96 13.28
C LYS A 156 8.66 -11.18 13.12
N LYS A 157 9.77 -11.79 13.53
CA LYS A 157 11.12 -11.19 13.44
C LYS A 157 11.55 -10.98 11.99
N LEU A 158 11.25 -11.95 11.12
CA LEU A 158 11.53 -11.84 9.69
C LEU A 158 10.90 -10.59 9.07
N VAL A 159 9.66 -10.26 9.42
CA VAL A 159 9.02 -9.02 8.97
C VAL A 159 9.64 -7.80 9.66
N ALA A 160 9.89 -7.86 10.96
CA ALA A 160 10.51 -6.75 11.69
C ALA A 160 11.82 -6.31 11.02
N GLU A 161 12.71 -7.27 10.72
CA GLU A 161 14.02 -7.03 10.12
C GLU A 161 13.93 -6.52 8.67
N ASN A 162 13.04 -7.10 7.86
CA ASN A 162 12.98 -6.82 6.42
C ASN A 162 12.13 -5.60 6.04
N PHE A 163 11.27 -5.16 6.95
CA PHE A 163 10.36 -4.03 6.76
C PHE A 163 10.59 -2.93 7.82
N GLN A 164 11.73 -2.98 8.52
CA GLN A 164 12.10 -2.07 9.62
C GLN A 164 11.94 -0.60 9.24
N GLU A 165 12.32 -0.21 8.01
CA GLU A 165 12.21 1.17 7.57
C GLU A 165 10.76 1.67 7.50
N ASP A 166 9.82 0.84 7.05
CA ASP A 166 8.38 1.19 7.08
C ASP A 166 7.86 1.20 8.53
N ILE A 167 8.31 0.24 9.34
CA ILE A 167 7.91 0.11 10.75
C ILE A 167 8.30 1.37 11.52
N ASP A 168 9.55 1.82 11.38
CA ASP A 168 10.06 2.99 12.07
C ASP A 168 9.44 4.28 11.53
N LEU A 169 9.35 4.42 10.21
CA LEU A 169 8.84 5.63 9.57
C LEU A 169 7.36 5.87 9.89
N PHE A 170 6.56 4.80 9.95
CA PHE A 170 5.13 4.89 10.20
C PHE A 170 4.72 4.50 11.63
N GLY A 171 5.69 4.25 12.53
CA GLY A 171 5.43 3.98 13.94
C GLY A 171 4.61 2.70 14.20
N TYR A 172 4.87 1.62 13.45
CA TYR A 172 4.16 0.36 13.65
C TYR A 172 4.77 -0.51 14.75
N THR A 173 3.94 -1.40 15.28
CA THR A 173 4.32 -2.55 16.12
C THR A 173 3.59 -3.80 15.64
N PHE A 174 3.96 -4.96 16.16
CA PHE A 174 3.24 -6.19 15.82
C PHE A 174 1.78 -6.21 16.30
N GLU A 175 1.41 -5.40 17.30
CA GLU A 175 0.05 -5.35 17.82
C GLU A 175 -0.80 -4.24 17.19
N GLY A 176 -0.21 -3.37 16.37
CA GLY A 176 -0.87 -2.19 15.82
C GLY A 176 0.12 -1.08 15.55
N ASP A 177 -0.19 0.13 16.01
CA ASP A 177 0.66 1.32 15.96
C ASP A 177 1.08 1.78 17.37
N ARG A 178 2.15 2.58 17.43
CA ARG A 178 2.63 3.23 18.67
C ARG A 178 1.86 4.51 18.96
#